data_AF-A0A0S9CIR8-F1
#
_entry.id   AF-A0A0S9CIR8-F1
#
_cell.length_a   1.000
_cell.length_b   1.000
_cell.length_c   1.000
_cell.angle_alpha   90.00
_cell.angle_beta   90.00
_cell.angle_gamma   90.00
#
_symmetry.space_group_name_H-M   'P 1'
#
loop_
_entity.id
_entity.type
_entity.pdbx_description
1 polymer ?
#
loop_
_entity_poly.entity_id
_entity_poly.type
_entity_poly.pdbx_seq_one_letter_code
_entity_poly.pdbx_strand_id
1 'polypeptide(L)'
;MTVGRDYMLKKDRGPSAPKVFVDTQVVPRLVNAAGGAEVALDRAARWTGMRPSLLLAGAVAGLSLATAGALRARRGPSQPVSPAAPSGVGSRPSQA
;
A
#
# COMPACT_ATOMS: atom_id res chain seq x y z
N MET A 1 -48.22 -13.14 14.74
CA MET A 1 -47.59 -11.99 14.07
C MET A 1 -46.46 -12.52 13.20
N THR A 2 -46.75 -12.86 11.95
CA THR A 2 -45.73 -13.31 10.99
C THR A 2 -45.07 -12.07 10.42
N VAL A 3 -43.85 -11.78 10.88
CA VAL A 3 -43.03 -10.72 10.28
C VAL A 3 -42.83 -11.13 8.81
N GLY A 4 -43.33 -10.34 7.86
CA GLY A 4 -43.21 -10.63 6.43
C GLY A 4 -41.75 -10.53 5.98
N ARG A 5 -41.31 -11.32 4.99
CA ARG A 5 -39.91 -11.39 4.50
C ARG A 5 -39.28 -10.05 4.07
N ASP A 6 -40.03 -8.96 4.10
CA ASP A 6 -39.61 -7.61 3.76
C ASP A 6 -38.53 -7.03 4.69
N TYR A 7 -38.25 -7.66 5.85
CA TYR A 7 -37.09 -7.33 6.68
C TYR A 7 -35.80 -8.05 6.26
N MET A 8 -35.85 -9.04 5.35
CA MET A 8 -34.64 -9.68 4.86
C MET A 8 -34.01 -8.82 3.77
N LEU A 9 -32.78 -8.38 4.02
CA LEU A 9 -31.94 -7.70 3.04
C LEU A 9 -31.96 -8.51 1.72
N LYS A 10 -32.57 -7.96 0.67
CA LYS A 10 -32.59 -8.61 -0.64
C LYS A 10 -31.15 -8.77 -1.11
N LYS A 11 -30.69 -10.01 -1.21
CA LYS A 11 -29.42 -10.29 -1.89
C LYS A 11 -29.62 -10.14 -3.38
N ASP A 12 -28.78 -9.33 -4.01
CA ASP A 12 -28.71 -9.25 -5.46
C ASP A 12 -28.43 -10.63 -6.06
N ARG A 13 -28.91 -10.87 -7.29
CA ARG A 13 -28.88 -12.19 -7.94
C ARG A 13 -27.47 -12.71 -8.27
N GLY A 14 -26.41 -11.99 -7.92
CA GLY A 14 -25.04 -12.40 -8.20
C GLY A 14 -24.01 -11.71 -7.30
N PRO A 15 -22.77 -12.24 -7.25
CA PRO A 15 -21.66 -11.60 -6.56
C PRO A 15 -21.35 -10.25 -7.21
N SER A 16 -20.99 -9.27 -6.38
CA SER A 16 -20.53 -7.98 -6.87
C SER A 16 -19.24 -8.13 -7.70
N ALA A 17 -19.04 -7.26 -8.69
CA ALA A 17 -17.84 -7.30 -9.54
C ALA A 17 -16.51 -7.31 -8.76
N PRO A 18 -16.35 -6.55 -7.65
CA PRO A 18 -15.15 -6.64 -6.82
C PRO A 18 -14.94 -8.03 -6.21
N LYS A 19 -16.01 -8.70 -5.77
CA LYS A 19 -15.93 -10.05 -5.20
C LYS A 19 -15.46 -11.06 -6.25
N VAL A 20 -16.03 -10.99 -7.46
CA VAL A 20 -15.61 -11.87 -8.56
C VAL A 20 -14.13 -11.65 -8.90
N PHE A 21 -13.68 -10.40 -8.97
CA PHE A 21 -12.28 -10.08 -9.25
C PHE A 21 -11.33 -10.64 -8.18
N VAL A 22 -11.65 -10.45 -6.90
CA VAL A 22 -10.84 -10.95 -5.79
C VAL A 22 -10.76 -12.48 -5.83
N ASP A 23 -11.91 -13.15 -5.92
CA ASP A 23 -11.99 -14.61 -5.85
C ASP A 23 -11.33 -15.29 -7.06
N THR A 24 -11.39 -14.68 -8.24
CA THR A 24 -10.90 -15.31 -9.49
C THR A 24 -9.49 -14.91 -9.88
N GLN A 25 -9.03 -13.71 -9.53
CA GLN A 25 -7.71 -13.23 -9.95
C GLN A 25 -6.75 -13.05 -8.79
N VAL A 26 -7.20 -12.43 -7.70
CA VAL A 26 -6.31 -12.09 -6.58
C VAL A 26 -5.97 -13.35 -5.79
N VAL A 27 -6.98 -14.10 -5.38
CA VAL A 27 -6.79 -15.29 -4.54
C VAL A 27 -5.89 -16.33 -5.21
N PRO A 28 -6.13 -16.77 -6.46
CA PRO A 28 -5.28 -17.80 -7.07
C PRO A 28 -3.83 -17.34 -7.24
N ARG A 29 -3.61 -16.07 -7.60
CA ARG A 29 -2.25 -15.52 -7.73
C ARG A 29 -1.52 -15.51 -6.39
N LEU A 30 -2.19 -15.10 -5.31
CA LEU A 30 -1.58 -15.07 -3.98
C LEU A 30 -1.26 -16.48 -3.47
N VAL A 31 -2.18 -17.43 -3.64
CA VAL A 31 -1.97 -18.83 -3.22
C VAL A 31 -0.80 -19.45 -3.99
N ASN A 32 -0.75 -19.27 -5.32
CA ASN A 32 0.35 -19.77 -6.13
C ASN A 32 1.69 -19.11 -5.77
N ALA A 33 1.70 -17.80 -5.48
CA ALA A 33 2.89 -17.09 -5.05
C ALA A 33 3.38 -17.58 -3.69
N ALA A 34 2.48 -17.85 -2.74
CA ALA A 34 2.81 -18.38 -1.42
C ALA A 34 3.44 -19.79 -1.54
N GLY A 35 2.79 -20.70 -2.28
CA GLY A 35 3.34 -22.04 -2.51
C GLY A 35 4.69 -22.01 -3.24
N GLY A 36 4.87 -21.10 -4.21
CA GLY A 36 6.15 -20.88 -4.87
C GLY A 36 7.24 -20.36 -3.92
N ALA A 37 6.88 -19.46 -3.00
CA ALA A 37 7.81 -18.92 -2.01
C ALA A 37 8.29 -20.00 -1.03
N GLU A 38 7.41 -20.91 -0.60
CA GLU A 38 7.79 -22.06 0.24
C GLU A 38 8.85 -22.93 -0.43
N VAL A 39 8.63 -23.31 -1.70
CA VAL A 39 9.60 -24.11 -2.47
C VAL A 39 10.93 -23.38 -2.66
N ALA A 40 10.88 -22.07 -2.91
CA ALA A 40 12.08 -21.23 -3.05
C ALA A 40 12.85 -21.13 -1.72
N LEU A 41 12.16 -20.96 -0.59
CA LEU A 41 12.73 -20.91 0.75
C LEU A 41 13.41 -22.22 1.12
N ASP A 42 12.77 -23.36 0.86
CA ASP A 42 13.36 -24.68 1.11
C ASP A 42 14.61 -24.91 0.25
N ARG A 43 14.57 -24.51 -1.03
CA ARG A 43 15.73 -24.58 -1.91
C ARG A 43 16.86 -23.66 -1.44
N ALA A 44 16.54 -22.44 -1.04
CA ALA A 44 17.51 -21.49 -0.53
C ALA A 44 18.12 -21.96 0.80
N ALA A 45 17.33 -22.58 1.68
CA ALA A 45 17.81 -23.17 2.93
C ALA A 45 18.82 -24.30 2.66
N ARG A 46 18.54 -25.16 1.67
CA ARG A 46 19.49 -26.22 1.27
C ARG A 46 20.79 -25.66 0.72
N TRP A 47 20.75 -24.56 -0.02
CA TRP A 47 21.93 -23.96 -0.62
C TRP A 47 22.76 -23.13 0.37
N THR A 48 22.10 -22.41 1.28
CA THR A 48 22.74 -21.52 2.25
C THR A 48 23.06 -22.18 3.59
N GLY A 49 22.49 -23.37 3.87
CA GLY A 49 22.58 -24.04 5.17
C GLY A 49 21.78 -23.34 6.28
N MET A 50 21.04 -22.27 5.96
CA MET A 50 20.26 -21.51 6.93
C MET A 50 18.87 -22.10 7.12
N ARG A 51 18.27 -21.84 8.29
CA ARG A 51 16.87 -22.22 8.55
C ARG A 51 15.92 -21.40 7.64
N PRO A 52 14.90 -22.02 7.03
CA PRO A 52 13.92 -21.30 6.19
C PRO A 52 13.27 -20.11 6.89
N SER A 53 13.02 -20.20 8.20
CA SER A 53 12.45 -19.11 8.99
C SER A 53 13.34 -17.86 9.04
N LEU A 54 14.66 -18.02 9.06
CA LEU A 54 15.60 -16.89 9.03
C LEU A 54 15.61 -16.22 7.66
N LEU A 55 15.57 -17.01 6.59
CA LEU A 55 15.49 -16.50 5.22
C LEU A 55 14.19 -15.72 5.00
N LEU A 56 13.07 -16.24 5.51
CA LEU A 56 11.78 -15.55 5.48
C LEU A 56 11.83 -14.25 6.27
N ALA A 57 12.34 -14.27 7.50
CA ALA A 57 12.47 -13.08 8.33
C ALA A 57 13.34 -12.01 7.65
N GLY A 58 14.48 -12.41 7.06
CA GLY A 58 15.35 -11.52 6.29
C GLY A 58 14.66 -10.93 5.06
N ALA A 59 13.92 -11.74 4.30
CA ALA A 59 13.16 -11.27 3.14
C ALA A 59 12.09 -10.25 3.53
N VAL A 60 11.31 -10.53 4.59
CA VAL A 60 10.27 -9.64 5.10
C VAL A 60 10.86 -8.33 5.63
N ALA A 61 11.96 -8.40 6.39
CA ALA A 61 12.65 -7.21 6.88
C ALA A 61 13.19 -6.35 5.73
N GLY A 62 13.83 -6.98 4.73
CA GLY A 62 14.34 -6.30 3.54
C GLY A 62 13.25 -5.61 2.74
N LEU A 63 12.13 -6.30 2.49
CA LEU A 63 10.95 -5.73 1.82
C LEU A 63 10.38 -4.55 2.60
N SER A 64 10.23 -4.69 3.92
CA SER A 64 9.69 -3.64 4.78
C SER A 64 10.57 -2.39 4.74
N LEU A 65 11.89 -2.56 4.83
CA LEU A 65 12.85 -1.47 4.76
C LEU A 65 12.86 -0.79 3.39
N ALA A 66 12.86 -1.57 2.31
CA ALA A 66 12.80 -1.03 0.95
C ALA A 66 11.52 -0.21 0.72
N THR A 67 10.39 -0.71 1.22
CA THR A 67 9.10 -0.03 1.11
C THR A 67 9.08 1.25 1.93
N ALA A 68 9.55 1.21 3.19
CA ALA A 68 9.66 2.40 4.04
C ALA A 68 10.62 3.44 3.45
N GLY A 69 11.75 3.01 2.90
CA GLY A 69 12.71 3.86 2.21
C GLY A 69 12.10 4.52 0.98
N ALA A 70 11.39 3.77 0.14
CA ALA A 70 10.70 4.30 -1.04
C ALA A 70 9.61 5.32 -0.67
N LEU A 71 8.84 5.05 0.39
CA LEU A 71 7.83 5.99 0.89
C LEU A 71 8.45 7.26 1.47
N ARG A 72 9.60 7.14 2.15
CA ARG A 72 10.34 8.29 2.68
C ARG A 72 10.96 9.14 1.57
N ALA A 73 11.52 8.51 0.54
CA ALA A 73 12.10 9.20 -0.61
C ALA A 73 11.05 10.01 -1.39
N ARG A 74 9.80 9.55 -1.42
CA ARG A 74 8.67 10.27 -2.05
C ARG A 74 8.25 11.52 -1.27
N ARG A 75 8.52 11.60 0.04
CA ARG A 75 8.20 12.75 0.90
C ARG A 75 9.33 13.78 0.89
N GLY A 76 9.84 14.14 -0.29
CA GLY A 76 10.99 15.02 -0.47
C GLY A 76 10.96 16.28 0.41
N PRO A 77 12.14 16.86 0.72
CA PRO A 77 12.28 17.91 1.73
C PRO A 77 11.30 19.04 1.46
N SER A 78 10.47 19.35 2.46
CA SER A 78 9.62 20.55 2.47
C SER A 78 10.50 21.72 2.06
N GLN A 79 10.16 22.42 0.97
CA GLN A 79 10.89 23.63 0.60
C GLN A 79 10.96 24.55 1.82
N PRO A 80 12.15 25.08 2.19
CA PRO A 80 12.20 26.10 3.21
C PRO A 80 11.32 27.25 2.73
N VAL A 81 10.32 27.61 3.55
CA VAL A 81 9.48 28.77 3.32
C VAL A 81 10.43 29.97 3.24
N SER A 82 10.65 30.48 2.03
CA SER A 82 11.44 31.68 1.83
C SER A 82 10.71 32.82 2.55
N PRO A 83 11.31 33.49 3.54
CA PRO A 83 10.64 34.59 4.21
C PRO A 83 10.32 35.67 3.18
N ALA A 84 9.04 36.01 3.07
CA ALA A 84 8.54 37.03 2.16
C ALA A 84 9.32 38.33 2.37
N ALA A 85 9.81 38.91 1.26
CA ALA A 85 10.39 40.24 1.27
C ALA A 85 9.33 41.25 1.76
N PRO A 86 9.65 42.15 2.70
CA PRO A 86 8.69 43.13 3.17
C PRO A 86 8.38 44.13 2.06
N SER A 87 7.14 44.09 1.57
CA SER A 87 6.55 45.13 0.72
C SER A 87 6.19 46.35 1.58
N GLY A 88 7.13 47.30 1.67
CA GLY A 88 6.88 48.71 2.00
C GLY A 88 7.68 49.53 0.98
N VAL A 89 7.25 50.67 0.45
CA VAL A 89 6.32 51.69 0.93
C VAL A 89 5.77 52.38 -0.33
N GLY A 90 4.45 52.46 -0.42
CA GLY A 90 3.79 53.42 -1.30
C GLY A 90 3.63 54.75 -0.56
N SER A 91 4.13 55.83 -1.16
CA SER A 91 3.62 57.18 -0.92
C SER A 91 3.97 58.11 -2.09
N ARG A 92 2.94 58.39 -2.90
CA ARG A 92 2.76 59.54 -3.82
C ARG A 92 2.94 60.89 -3.06
N PRO A 93 3.06 62.08 -3.70
CA PRO A 93 2.40 62.46 -4.96
C PRO A 93 3.18 63.32 -5.98
N SER A 94 2.62 63.31 -7.19
CA SER A 94 2.83 64.25 -8.29
C SER A 94 2.49 65.67 -7.83
N GLN A 95 3.44 66.61 -7.95
CA GLN A 95 3.14 68.04 -7.95
C GLN A 95 2.89 68.51 -9.38
N ALA A 96 1.95 69.46 -9.48
CA ALA A 96 1.63 70.25 -10.65
C ALA A 96 2.61 71.41 -10.81
#